data_AF-A0A1F3LT56-F1
#
_entry.id   AF-A0A1F3LT56-F1
#
_cell.length_a   1.000
_cell.length_b   1.000
_cell.length_c   1.000
_cell.angle_alpha   90.00
_cell.angle_beta   90.00
_cell.angle_gamma   90.00
#
_symmetry.space_group_name_H-M   'P 1'
#
loop_
_entity.id
_entity.type
_entity.pdbx_description
1 polymer ?
#
loop_
_entity_poly.entity_id
_entity_poly.type
_entity_poly.pdbx_seq_one_letter_code
_entity_poly.pdbx_strand_id
1 'polypeptide(L)'
;MLITSAALIITFRAINQEPTDNLLIDAKVVAIIDNSGCIVCHGQTQKLPFYSKWPLIGIKIKRDAASAFSSIDLEPSFEAIKTGDLVDDSVLTRVENVVKDHSMPPLSYSIVRLGSAVNSKEGDIILEWITLHREKNHKFY
;
A
#
# COMPACT_ATOMS: atom_id res chain seq x y z
N MET A 1 33.00 -33.01 20.00
CA MET A 1 32.65 -31.60 20.26
C MET A 1 32.60 -30.72 19.00
N LEU A 2 32.50 -31.27 17.78
CA LEU A 2 32.20 -30.48 16.56
C LEU A 2 30.75 -30.65 16.08
N ILE A 3 30.16 -31.83 16.29
CA ILE A 3 28.81 -32.17 15.80
C ILE A 3 27.74 -31.38 16.57
N THR A 4 27.94 -31.18 17.87
CA THR A 4 27.06 -30.37 18.71
C THR A 4 27.06 -28.89 18.30
N SER A 5 28.23 -28.36 17.92
CA SER A 5 28.40 -26.98 17.49
C SER A 5 27.74 -26.73 16.13
N ALA A 6 27.90 -27.67 15.17
CA ALA A 6 27.27 -27.58 13.86
C ALA A 6 25.73 -27.67 13.97
N ALA A 7 25.20 -28.58 14.80
CA ALA A 7 23.77 -28.65 15.06
C ALA A 7 23.24 -27.38 15.74
N LEU A 8 24.00 -26.78 16.66
CA LEU A 8 23.64 -25.51 17.29
C LEU A 8 23.65 -24.35 16.28
N ILE A 9 24.61 -24.30 15.34
CA ILE A 9 24.68 -23.26 14.31
C ILE A 9 23.58 -23.44 13.26
N ILE A 10 23.27 -24.68 12.86
CA ILE A 10 22.18 -24.96 11.91
C ILE A 10 20.83 -24.65 12.54
N THR A 11 20.60 -25.05 13.79
CA THR A 11 19.38 -24.68 14.53
C THR A 11 19.35 -23.18 14.81
N PHE A 12 20.47 -22.55 15.16
CA PHE A 12 20.57 -21.09 15.30
C PHE A 12 20.30 -20.37 13.97
N ARG A 13 20.67 -20.90 12.80
CA ARG A 13 20.33 -20.30 11.49
C ARG A 13 18.91 -20.62 11.00
N ALA A 14 18.33 -21.74 11.45
CA ALA A 14 16.93 -22.06 11.18
C ALA A 14 15.96 -21.30 12.11
N ILE A 15 16.41 -21.01 13.33
CA ILE A 15 15.67 -20.22 14.34
C ILE A 15 15.93 -18.72 14.14
N ASN A 16 17.16 -18.34 13.81
CA ASN A 16 17.54 -17.01 13.32
C ASN A 16 17.75 -17.07 11.82
N GLN A 17 16.70 -17.47 11.08
CA GLN A 17 16.54 -16.85 9.77
C GLN A 17 16.41 -15.37 10.07
N GLU A 18 17.40 -14.59 9.63
CA GLU A 18 17.31 -13.14 9.76
C GLU A 18 15.95 -12.73 9.18
N PRO A 19 15.11 -12.02 9.96
CA PRO A 19 13.93 -11.42 9.38
C PRO A 19 14.42 -10.65 8.17
N THR A 20 13.89 -10.94 6.98
CA THR A 20 14.18 -10.15 5.80
C THR A 20 14.04 -8.69 6.21
N ASP A 21 15.14 -7.94 6.17
CA ASP A 21 15.37 -6.65 6.85
C ASP A 21 14.37 -5.52 6.50
N ASN A 22 13.33 -5.77 5.70
CA ASN A 22 12.26 -4.82 5.38
C ASN A 22 10.98 -4.96 6.22
N LEU A 23 10.94 -5.83 7.23
CA LEU A 23 9.68 -6.26 7.87
C LEU A 23 8.97 -5.28 8.82
N LEU A 24 9.17 -3.95 8.74
CA LEU A 24 8.42 -2.99 9.59
C LEU A 24 7.93 -1.72 8.90
N ILE A 25 8.25 -1.50 7.62
CA ILE A 25 7.75 -0.35 6.84
C ILE A 25 6.58 -0.74 5.92
N ASP A 26 6.62 -1.94 5.33
CA ASP A 26 5.51 -2.48 4.52
C ASP A 26 4.20 -2.52 5.32
N ALA A 27 4.27 -3.00 6.57
CA ALA A 27 3.11 -3.05 7.46
C ALA A 27 2.52 -1.65 7.77
N LYS A 28 3.38 -0.61 7.88
CA LYS A 28 2.92 0.77 8.08
C LYS A 28 2.21 1.28 6.83
N VAL A 29 2.79 1.04 5.66
CA VAL A 29 2.18 1.44 4.38
C VAL A 29 0.87 0.70 4.15
N VAL A 30 0.80 -0.59 4.49
CA VAL A 30 -0.46 -1.35 4.44
C VAL A 30 -1.54 -0.69 5.30
N ALA A 31 -1.20 -0.37 6.56
CA ALA A 31 -2.13 0.29 7.47
C ALA A 31 -2.58 1.66 6.95
N ILE A 32 -1.66 2.46 6.37
CA ILE A 32 -2.00 3.77 5.80
C ILE A 32 -2.93 3.61 4.59
N ILE A 33 -2.65 2.66 3.68
CA ILE A 33 -3.48 2.42 2.50
C ILE A 33 -4.89 1.96 2.91
N ASP A 34 -5.02 1.06 3.88
CA ASP A 34 -6.31 0.59 4.39
C ASP A 34 -7.09 1.73 5.09
N ASN A 35 -6.41 2.50 5.93
CA ASN A 35 -7.01 3.63 6.63
C ASN A 35 -7.46 4.73 5.66
N SER A 36 -6.63 5.05 4.67
CA SER A 36 -6.94 6.04 3.63
C SER A 36 -7.99 5.55 2.63
N GLY A 37 -8.17 4.22 2.54
CA GLY A 37 -9.20 3.60 1.72
C GLY A 37 -8.89 3.59 0.24
N CYS A 38 -7.63 3.51 -0.18
CA CYS A 38 -7.27 3.56 -1.60
C CYS A 38 -8.02 2.48 -2.41
N ILE A 39 -8.11 1.27 -1.86
CA ILE A 39 -8.76 0.11 -2.51
C ILE A 39 -10.28 0.24 -2.62
N VAL A 40 -10.90 1.17 -1.87
CA VAL A 40 -12.36 1.40 -1.96
C VAL A 40 -12.79 1.78 -3.39
N CYS A 41 -11.95 2.56 -4.08
CA CYS A 41 -12.16 2.96 -5.47
C CYS A 41 -11.17 2.32 -6.44
N HIS A 42 -10.00 1.85 -5.96
CA HIS A 42 -8.93 1.28 -6.79
C HIS A 42 -8.82 -0.26 -6.73
N GLY A 43 -9.77 -0.97 -6.14
CA GLY A 43 -9.85 -2.44 -6.19
C GLY A 43 -10.93 -2.94 -7.15
N GLN A 44 -10.83 -4.21 -7.56
CA GLN A 44 -11.78 -4.87 -8.45
C GLN A 44 -13.19 -4.87 -7.87
N THR A 45 -13.29 -5.16 -6.56
CA THR A 45 -14.56 -5.10 -5.84
C THR A 45 -14.68 -3.79 -5.09
N GLN A 46 -15.12 -2.75 -5.80
CA GLN A 46 -15.33 -1.41 -5.23
C GLN A 46 -16.43 -1.43 -4.16
N LYS A 47 -16.04 -1.47 -2.88
CA LYS A 47 -16.96 -1.36 -1.74
C LYS A 47 -17.33 0.12 -1.52
N LEU A 48 -18.00 0.70 -2.51
CA LEU A 48 -18.36 2.12 -2.50
C LEU A 48 -19.15 2.49 -1.26
N PRO A 49 -18.95 3.71 -0.73
CA PRO A 49 -19.62 4.14 0.48
C PRO A 49 -21.14 4.25 0.26
N PHE A 50 -21.93 4.16 1.35
CA PHE A 50 -23.39 4.08 1.28
C PHE A 50 -24.03 5.26 0.52
N TYR A 51 -23.43 6.45 0.60
CA TYR A 51 -23.92 7.68 -0.08
C TYR A 51 -23.69 7.66 -1.60
N SER A 52 -22.98 6.67 -2.15
CA SER A 52 -22.96 6.39 -3.59
C SER A 52 -24.34 6.02 -4.16
N LYS A 53 -25.33 5.75 -3.30
CA LYS A 53 -26.73 5.49 -3.67
C LYS A 53 -27.60 6.75 -3.70
N TRP A 54 -27.08 7.92 -3.29
CA TRP A 54 -27.88 9.15 -3.23
C TRP A 54 -28.16 9.70 -4.64
N PRO A 55 -29.38 10.20 -4.90
CA PRO A 55 -29.82 10.55 -6.25
C PRO A 55 -29.03 11.69 -6.92
N LEU A 56 -28.45 12.60 -6.13
CA LEU A 56 -27.73 13.77 -6.67
C LEU A 56 -26.22 13.54 -6.86
N ILE A 57 -25.57 12.85 -5.93
CA ILE A 57 -24.10 12.69 -5.92
C ILE A 57 -23.65 11.27 -6.27
N GLY A 58 -24.54 10.27 -6.12
CA GLY A 58 -24.18 8.86 -6.20
C GLY A 58 -23.71 8.42 -7.58
N ILE A 59 -24.32 8.95 -8.64
CA ILE A 59 -23.93 8.67 -10.03
C ILE A 59 -22.51 9.15 -10.30
N LYS A 60 -22.15 10.34 -9.81
CA LYS A 60 -20.80 10.89 -9.96
C LYS A 60 -19.77 10.02 -9.22
N ILE A 61 -20.05 9.66 -7.97
CA ILE A 61 -19.14 8.81 -7.16
C ILE A 61 -18.88 7.47 -7.84
N LYS A 62 -19.94 6.80 -8.34
CA LYS A 62 -19.79 5.51 -9.05
C LYS A 62 -18.96 5.66 -10.32
N ARG A 63 -19.19 6.72 -11.11
CA ARG A 63 -18.41 7.00 -12.32
C ARG A 63 -16.95 7.29 -11.99
N ASP A 64 -16.70 8.17 -11.01
CA ASP A 64 -15.35 8.56 -10.60
C ASP A 64 -14.59 7.35 -10.06
N ALA A 65 -15.24 6.49 -9.26
CA ALA A 65 -14.63 5.26 -8.78
C ALA A 65 -14.32 4.30 -9.94
N ALA A 66 -15.27 4.04 -10.84
CA ALA A 66 -15.02 3.18 -12.01
C ALA A 66 -13.84 3.70 -12.86
N SER A 67 -13.75 5.02 -13.05
CA SER A 67 -12.62 5.66 -13.74
C SER A 67 -11.32 5.51 -12.96
N ALA A 68 -11.35 5.63 -11.63
CA ALA A 68 -10.18 5.48 -10.76
C ALA A 68 -9.60 4.06 -10.85
N PHE A 69 -10.43 3.02 -10.73
CA PHE A 69 -10.04 1.63 -10.92
C PHE A 69 -9.51 1.37 -12.33
N SER A 70 -10.19 1.85 -13.37
CA SER A 70 -9.72 1.70 -14.76
C SER A 70 -8.38 2.40 -15.01
N SER A 71 -8.08 3.46 -14.24
CA SER A 71 -6.80 4.16 -14.36
C SER A 71 -5.68 3.38 -13.69
N ILE A 72 -5.95 2.77 -12.54
CA ILE A 72 -5.02 1.92 -11.79
C ILE A 72 -5.79 0.97 -10.87
N ASP A 73 -5.54 -0.33 -11.06
CA ASP A 73 -5.91 -1.39 -10.13
C ASP A 73 -4.79 -1.54 -9.10
N LEU A 74 -5.07 -1.15 -7.86
CA LEU A 74 -4.12 -1.23 -6.76
C LEU A 74 -4.22 -2.54 -5.98
N GLU A 75 -5.24 -3.36 -6.22
CA GLU A 75 -5.46 -4.60 -5.45
C GLU A 75 -4.29 -5.58 -5.57
N PRO A 76 -3.74 -5.87 -6.77
CA PRO A 76 -2.57 -6.76 -6.89
C PRO A 76 -1.33 -6.20 -6.18
N SER A 77 -1.10 -4.88 -6.29
CA SER A 77 0.04 -4.23 -5.63
C SER A 77 -0.11 -4.24 -4.12
N PHE A 78 -1.33 -4.04 -3.63
CA PHE A 78 -1.61 -4.06 -2.20
C PHE A 78 -1.42 -5.43 -1.57
N GLU A 79 -1.85 -6.49 -2.26
CA GLU A 79 -1.58 -7.86 -1.82
C GLU A 79 -0.07 -8.18 -1.88
N ALA A 80 0.64 -7.72 -2.90
CA ALA A 80 2.10 -7.87 -3.00
C ALA A 80 2.82 -7.26 -1.79
N ILE A 81 2.41 -6.07 -1.32
CA ILE A 81 3.02 -5.45 -0.13
C ILE A 81 2.80 -6.34 1.11
N LYS A 82 1.61 -6.94 1.27
CA LYS A 82 1.30 -7.81 2.42
C LYS A 82 2.12 -9.10 2.43
N THR A 83 2.44 -9.64 1.25
CA THR A 83 3.26 -10.85 1.11
C THR A 83 4.76 -10.57 1.05
N GLY A 84 5.17 -9.29 1.02
CA GLY A 84 6.56 -8.86 0.91
C GLY A 84 7.12 -8.93 -0.52
N ASP A 85 6.24 -9.08 -1.51
CA ASP A 85 6.58 -9.11 -2.93
C ASP A 85 6.85 -7.70 -3.48
N LEU A 86 7.38 -7.66 -4.70
CA LEU A 86 7.70 -6.42 -5.39
C LEU A 86 6.45 -5.74 -5.95
N VAL A 87 6.47 -4.41 -5.96
CA VAL A 87 5.42 -3.56 -6.55
C VAL A 87 6.05 -2.85 -7.74
N ASP A 88 5.31 -2.79 -8.84
CA ASP A 88 5.80 -2.20 -10.08
C ASP A 88 6.13 -0.69 -9.94
N ASP A 89 7.21 -0.25 -10.58
CA ASP A 89 7.69 1.14 -10.51
C ASP A 89 6.67 2.16 -11.01
N SER A 90 5.80 1.77 -11.96
CA SER A 90 4.73 2.65 -12.45
C SER A 90 3.66 2.91 -11.38
N VAL A 91 3.37 1.90 -10.54
CA VAL A 91 2.46 2.03 -9.40
C VAL A 91 3.11 2.89 -8.32
N LEU A 92 4.37 2.60 -7.96
CA LEU A 92 5.13 3.40 -6.98
C LEU A 92 5.16 4.89 -7.38
N THR A 93 5.40 5.18 -8.65
CA THR A 93 5.43 6.56 -9.18
C THR A 93 4.08 7.26 -9.08
N ARG A 94 2.98 6.54 -9.36
CA ARG A 94 1.64 7.13 -9.24
C ARG A 94 1.27 7.39 -7.78
N VAL A 95 1.60 6.48 -6.87
CA VAL A 95 1.40 6.67 -5.41
C VAL A 95 2.23 7.84 -4.91
N GLU A 96 3.50 7.94 -5.31
CA GLU A 96 4.37 9.07 -4.98
C GLU A 96 3.76 10.41 -5.38
N ASN A 97 3.25 10.51 -6.61
CA ASN A 97 2.66 11.74 -7.12
C ASN A 97 1.41 12.15 -6.32
N VAL A 98 0.48 11.23 -6.06
CA VAL A 98 -0.74 11.58 -5.32
C VAL A 98 -0.48 11.92 -3.85
N VAL A 99 0.56 11.35 -3.25
CA VAL A 99 1.01 11.70 -1.90
C VAL A 99 1.65 13.10 -1.89
N LYS A 100 2.56 13.40 -2.82
CA LYS A 100 3.21 14.72 -2.93
C LYS A 100 2.21 15.83 -3.26
N ASP A 101 1.26 15.55 -4.14
CA ASP A 101 0.26 16.52 -4.58
C ASP A 101 -0.91 16.66 -3.60
N HIS A 102 -0.97 15.80 -2.56
CA HIS A 102 -2.11 15.69 -1.64
C HIS A 102 -3.45 15.54 -2.37
N SER A 103 -3.44 14.87 -3.53
CA SER A 103 -4.59 14.79 -4.43
C SER A 103 -5.50 13.59 -4.16
N MET A 104 -5.05 12.65 -3.32
CA MET A 104 -5.82 11.49 -2.89
C MET A 104 -5.81 11.32 -1.36
N PRO A 105 -6.93 10.81 -0.78
CA PRO A 105 -8.22 10.61 -1.43
C PRO A 105 -8.91 11.95 -1.77
N PRO A 106 -9.91 11.96 -2.68
CA PRO A 106 -10.62 13.18 -3.04
C PRO A 106 -11.30 13.83 -1.84
N LEU A 107 -11.38 15.15 -1.80
CA LEU A 107 -12.01 15.88 -0.69
C LEU A 107 -13.44 15.41 -0.37
N SER A 108 -14.22 15.05 -1.39
CA SER A 108 -15.58 14.52 -1.24
C SER A 108 -15.65 13.19 -0.47
N TYR A 109 -14.57 12.41 -0.48
CA TYR A 109 -14.41 11.22 0.34
C TYR A 109 -13.96 11.60 1.76
N SER A 110 -12.96 12.47 1.88
CA SER A 110 -12.38 12.86 3.18
C SER A 110 -13.35 13.56 4.13
N ILE A 111 -14.29 14.34 3.61
CA ILE A 111 -15.33 15.01 4.42
C ILE A 111 -16.27 13.98 5.07
N VAL A 112 -16.54 12.86 4.40
CA VAL A 112 -17.43 11.82 4.93
C VAL A 112 -16.67 10.79 5.77
N ARG A 113 -15.44 10.44 5.36
CA ARG A 113 -14.52 9.57 6.11
C ARG A 113 -13.39 10.40 6.69
N LEU A 114 -13.66 11.04 7.83
CA LEU A 114 -12.64 11.79 8.56
C LEU A 114 -11.43 10.89 8.88
N GLY A 115 -10.22 11.44 8.75
CA GLY A 115 -8.97 10.70 8.95
C GLY A 115 -8.55 9.81 7.77
N SER A 116 -9.25 9.86 6.63
CA SER A 116 -8.82 9.17 5.40
C SER A 116 -7.78 9.94 4.59
N ALA A 117 -7.63 11.24 4.81
CA ALA A 117 -6.60 12.03 4.16
C ALA A 117 -5.22 11.63 4.71
N VAL A 118 -4.30 11.27 3.82
CA VAL A 118 -2.90 11.00 4.16
C VAL A 118 -2.28 12.27 4.72
N ASN A 119 -1.91 12.26 6.00
CA ASN A 119 -1.25 13.40 6.62
C ASN A 119 0.26 13.43 6.31
N SER A 120 0.96 14.51 6.63
CA SER A 120 2.40 14.65 6.30
C SER A 120 3.26 13.50 6.80
N LYS A 121 3.04 13.03 8.04
CA LYS A 121 3.83 11.93 8.61
C LYS A 121 3.56 10.60 7.90
N GLU A 122 2.30 10.34 7.54
CA GLU A 122 1.95 9.16 6.74
C GLU A 122 2.52 9.25 5.32
N GLY A 123 2.50 10.45 4.73
CA GLY A 123 3.13 10.74 3.44
C GLY A 123 4.63 10.45 3.46
N ASP A 124 5.33 10.93 4.48
CA ASP A 124 6.78 10.69 4.65
C ASP A 124 7.08 9.18 4.74
N ILE A 125 6.26 8.41 5.48
CA ILE A 125 6.40 6.95 5.56
C ILE A 125 6.21 6.29 4.19
N ILE A 126 5.20 6.72 3.42
CA ILE A 126 4.99 6.18 2.07
C ILE A 126 6.15 6.53 1.14
N LEU A 127 6.69 7.76 1.20
CA LEU A 127 7.80 8.19 0.35
C LEU A 127 9.12 7.48 0.70
N GLU A 128 9.38 7.27 1.99
CA GLU A 128 10.50 6.44 2.46
C GLU A 128 10.36 5.01 1.95
N TRP A 129 9.17 4.43 2.10
CA TRP A 129 8.86 3.09 1.58
C TRP A 129 9.09 2.98 0.08
N ILE A 130 8.61 3.93 -0.72
CA ILE A 130 8.79 3.93 -2.18
C ILE A 130 10.27 3.93 -2.56
N THR A 131 11.08 4.73 -1.86
CA THR A 131 12.54 4.78 -2.07
C THR A 131 13.17 3.41 -1.83
N LEU A 132 12.91 2.83 -0.66
CA LEU A 132 13.43 1.51 -0.29
C LEU A 132 12.95 0.39 -1.21
N HIS A 133 11.70 0.45 -1.66
CA HIS A 133 11.10 -0.54 -2.54
C HIS A 133 11.68 -0.48 -3.96
N ARG A 134 11.96 0.73 -4.49
CA ARG A 134 12.66 0.90 -5.77
C ARG A 134 14.07 0.35 -5.73
N GLU A 135 14.81 0.63 -4.65
CA GLU A 135 16.14 0.05 -4.45
C GLU A 135 16.09 -1.49 -4.44
N LYS A 136 15.05 -2.05 -3.82
CA LYS A 136 14.80 -3.49 -3.85
C LYS A 136 14.52 -3.97 -5.28
N ASN A 137 13.59 -3.33 -6.02
CA ASN A 137 13.26 -3.67 -7.41
C ASN A 137 14.50 -3.72 -8.32
N HIS A 138 15.40 -2.74 -8.20
CA HIS A 138 16.56 -2.60 -9.09
C HIS A 138 17.77 -3.45 -8.68
N LYS A 139 17.78 -4.04 -7.48
CA LYS A 139 18.80 -5.02 -7.06
C LYS A 139 18.58 -6.42 -7.66
N PHE A 140 17.40 -6.69 -8.21
CA PHE A 140 17.03 -7.98 -8.81
C PHE A 140 17.14 -7.98 -10.36
N TYR A 141 17.70 -6.93 -10.95
CA TYR A 141 18.09 -6.83 -12.37
C TYR A 141 19.62 -6.84 -12.49
#